data_AF-A0A1G0WKS7-F1
#
_entry.id   AF-A0A1G0WKS7-F1
#
_cell.length_a   1.000
_cell.length_b   1.000
_cell.length_c   1.000
_cell.angle_alpha   90.00
_cell.angle_beta   90.00
_cell.angle_gamma   90.00
#
_symmetry.space_group_name_H-M   'P 1'
#
loop_
_entity.id
_entity.type
_entity.pdbx_description
1 polymer ?
#
loop_
_entity_poly.entity_id
_entity_poly.type
_entity_poly.pdbx_seq_one_letter_code
_entity_poly.pdbx_strand_id
1 'polypeptide(L)'
;MYISENGLKPIANGDRVIEKNLPLPMVTYPYHYGTFISFQKDSYSNIFLCECFREALEHSFEFNYKFNNPNYSSPSMGYAYINENIHFEKNICHVCNGIIPQLRWCHEMYGGIFKQNYGWYINKQSLEWGIEPLNKKLFREHCPQDILDLILIDPEELPTLCREITKYNSIKDHDKYWDLFNQIQKLSKNYNKQKRKISNIIENEVRQILGYKKVGEAWVSETLLYNQIKNLFPSCTVIRHYRPQYLNGLELDIYIDEYQTGIEYQGIQHFQPIKHWGGEEGFRKTQERDDKKKILCVKEGIRLIYVSYDKVLDDKTIYNLICNK
;
A
#
# COMPACT_ATOMS: atom_id res chain seq x y z
N MET A 1 -24.02 1.39 -5.86
CA MET A 1 -22.57 1.51 -5.66
C MET A 1 -22.35 2.85 -5.00
N TYR A 2 -22.03 2.88 -3.69
CA TYR A 2 -21.79 4.16 -2.99
C TYR A 2 -20.35 4.58 -3.29
N ILE A 3 -20.19 5.51 -4.23
CA ILE A 3 -18.93 6.18 -4.51
C ILE A 3 -18.90 7.42 -3.61
N SER A 4 -17.86 7.58 -2.78
CA SER A 4 -17.69 8.78 -1.96
C SER A 4 -17.53 10.03 -2.84
N GLU A 5 -17.73 11.23 -2.30
CA GLU A 5 -17.60 12.51 -3.03
C GLU A 5 -16.23 12.66 -3.75
N ASN A 6 -15.21 11.89 -3.34
CA ASN A 6 -13.86 11.90 -3.92
C ASN A 6 -13.59 10.73 -4.90
N GLY A 7 -14.60 9.96 -5.32
CA GLY A 7 -14.40 8.83 -6.25
C GLY A 7 -13.79 7.57 -5.63
N LEU A 8 -13.50 7.56 -4.32
CA LEU A 8 -12.87 6.43 -3.63
C LEU A 8 -13.91 5.46 -3.06
N LYS A 9 -13.53 4.17 -3.02
CA LYS A 9 -14.27 3.10 -2.30
C LYS A 9 -14.44 3.47 -0.81
N PRO A 10 -15.55 3.09 -0.15
CA PRO A 10 -15.72 3.31 1.28
C PRO A 10 -14.67 2.53 2.11
N ILE A 11 -14.35 3.03 3.30
CA ILE A 11 -13.45 2.37 4.25
C ILE A 11 -14.28 1.39 5.08
N ALA A 12 -13.80 0.15 5.23
CA ALA A 12 -14.49 -0.84 6.02
C ALA A 12 -14.46 -0.52 7.52
N ASN A 13 -15.58 -0.77 8.17
CA ASN A 13 -15.78 -0.64 9.60
C ASN A 13 -16.81 -1.65 10.12
N GLY A 14 -16.55 -2.95 9.92
CA GLY A 14 -17.51 -4.01 10.29
C GLY A 14 -18.62 -4.21 9.25
N ASP A 15 -18.45 -3.66 8.04
CA ASP A 15 -19.45 -3.69 6.99
C ASP A 15 -19.63 -5.08 6.38
N ARG A 16 -20.86 -5.37 5.96
CA ARG A 16 -21.21 -6.53 5.14
C ARG A 16 -21.67 -6.07 3.76
N VAL A 17 -21.06 -6.64 2.71
CA VAL A 17 -21.30 -6.28 1.31
C VAL A 17 -21.49 -7.52 0.43
N ILE A 18 -22.02 -7.32 -0.77
CA ILE A 18 -22.20 -8.37 -1.77
C ILE A 18 -21.19 -8.18 -2.91
N GLU A 19 -20.24 -9.10 -3.02
CA GLU A 19 -19.20 -9.15 -4.05
C GLU A 19 -19.44 -10.36 -4.97
N LYS A 20 -20.26 -10.18 -6.00
CA LYS A 20 -20.79 -11.25 -6.87
C LYS A 20 -19.73 -12.09 -7.60
N ASN A 21 -18.50 -11.60 -7.68
CA ASN A 21 -17.41 -12.29 -8.37
C ASN A 21 -16.68 -13.30 -7.47
N LEU A 22 -17.00 -13.36 -6.18
CA LEU A 22 -16.43 -14.34 -5.25
C LEU A 22 -17.31 -15.60 -5.17
N PRO A 23 -16.72 -16.78 -4.89
CA PRO A 23 -17.48 -18.02 -4.71
C PRO A 23 -18.54 -17.94 -3.61
N LEU A 24 -18.21 -17.22 -2.53
CA LEU A 24 -19.10 -16.89 -1.42
C LEU A 24 -19.28 -15.36 -1.40
N PRO A 25 -20.35 -14.83 -2.03
CA PRO A 25 -20.41 -13.41 -2.38
C PRO A 25 -20.76 -12.49 -1.22
N MET A 26 -21.28 -13.00 -0.10
CA MET A 26 -21.57 -12.16 1.07
C MET A 26 -20.32 -12.04 1.93
N VAL A 27 -19.65 -10.89 1.83
CA VAL A 27 -18.37 -10.61 2.48
C VAL A 27 -18.60 -9.74 3.70
N THR A 28 -18.08 -10.16 4.86
CA THR A 28 -18.05 -9.33 6.07
C THR A 28 -16.62 -8.89 6.34
N TYR A 29 -16.39 -7.58 6.28
CA TYR A 29 -15.12 -6.97 6.59
C TYR A 29 -15.01 -6.71 8.10
N PRO A 30 -13.81 -6.81 8.68
CA PRO A 30 -13.63 -6.51 10.09
C PRO A 30 -13.76 -5.00 10.37
N TYR A 31 -13.90 -4.64 11.65
CA TYR A 31 -13.75 -3.26 12.10
C TYR A 31 -12.36 -2.71 11.78
N HIS A 32 -12.19 -1.39 11.90
CA HIS A 32 -10.97 -0.67 11.54
C HIS A 32 -9.69 -1.39 11.97
N TYR A 33 -8.78 -1.55 10.99
CA TYR A 33 -7.47 -2.19 11.14
C TYR A 33 -7.48 -3.69 11.50
N GLY A 34 -8.65 -4.35 11.46
CA GLY A 34 -8.73 -5.80 11.60
C GLY A 34 -8.11 -6.56 10.42
N THR A 35 -8.04 -7.89 10.57
CA THR A 35 -7.32 -8.78 9.66
C THR A 35 -8.22 -9.78 8.94
N PHE A 36 -9.09 -10.46 9.67
CA PHE A 36 -9.84 -11.60 9.14
C PHE A 36 -11.12 -11.15 8.45
N ILE A 37 -11.22 -11.42 7.15
CA ILE A 37 -12.42 -11.21 6.35
C ILE A 37 -13.17 -12.55 6.30
N SER A 38 -14.48 -12.52 6.53
CA SER A 38 -15.32 -13.72 6.45
C SER A 38 -16.26 -13.69 5.25
N PHE A 39 -16.63 -14.89 4.80
CA PHE A 39 -17.38 -15.11 3.57
C PHE A 39 -18.56 -16.04 3.84
N GLN A 40 -19.69 -15.76 3.20
CA GLN A 40 -20.93 -16.51 3.30
C GLN A 40 -21.60 -16.57 1.93
N LYS A 41 -22.40 -17.61 1.70
CA LYS A 41 -23.22 -17.70 0.49
C LYS A 41 -24.38 -16.68 0.53
N ASP A 42 -25.03 -16.57 1.68
CA ASP A 42 -26.15 -15.68 1.97
C ASP A 42 -26.27 -15.46 3.49
N SER A 43 -27.25 -14.65 3.92
CA SER A 43 -27.46 -14.25 5.31
C SER A 43 -27.77 -15.40 6.28
N TYR A 44 -28.12 -16.58 5.78
CA TYR A 44 -28.52 -17.74 6.57
C TYR A 44 -27.48 -18.87 6.54
N SER A 45 -26.48 -18.76 5.68
CA SER A 45 -25.43 -19.76 5.51
C SER A 45 -24.33 -19.63 6.59
N ASN A 46 -23.59 -20.72 6.81
CA ASN A 46 -22.42 -20.71 7.70
C ASN A 46 -21.39 -19.66 7.28
N ILE A 47 -20.68 -19.12 8.27
CA ILE A 47 -19.58 -18.17 8.10
C ILE A 47 -18.28 -18.95 7.88
N PHE A 48 -17.57 -18.62 6.81
CA PHE A 48 -16.29 -19.23 6.46
C PHE A 48 -15.16 -18.21 6.48
N LEU A 49 -13.99 -18.65 6.90
CA LEU A 49 -12.71 -18.03 6.54
C LEU A 49 -12.11 -18.78 5.35
N CYS A 50 -11.36 -18.09 4.50
CA CYS A 50 -10.57 -18.80 3.50
C CYS A 50 -9.49 -19.63 4.21
N GLU A 51 -9.26 -20.85 3.75
CA GLU A 51 -8.23 -21.76 4.27
C GLU A 51 -6.86 -21.08 4.39
N CYS A 52 -6.53 -20.16 3.48
CA CYS A 52 -5.27 -19.43 3.53
C CYS A 52 -5.10 -18.52 4.77
N PHE A 53 -6.16 -18.22 5.54
CA PHE A 53 -6.07 -17.47 6.80
C PHE A 53 -5.80 -18.34 8.03
N ARG A 54 -5.81 -19.68 7.90
CA ARG A 54 -5.72 -20.59 9.06
C ARG A 54 -4.49 -20.33 9.91
N GLU A 55 -3.31 -20.31 9.30
CA GLU A 55 -2.04 -20.08 9.99
C GLU A 55 -2.01 -18.72 10.69
N ALA A 56 -2.40 -17.64 9.98
CA ALA A 56 -2.51 -16.31 10.55
C ALA A 56 -3.43 -16.27 11.79
N LEU A 57 -4.53 -17.01 11.74
CA LEU A 57 -5.50 -17.09 12.83
C LEU A 57 -4.95 -17.84 14.05
N GLU A 58 -4.32 -19.00 13.82
CA GLU A 58 -3.66 -19.79 14.87
C GLU A 58 -2.60 -18.96 15.60
N HIS A 59 -1.70 -18.31 14.86
CA HIS A 59 -0.71 -17.42 15.45
C HIS A 59 -1.36 -16.26 16.20
N SER A 60 -2.47 -15.69 15.70
CA SER A 60 -3.17 -14.62 16.42
C SER A 60 -3.74 -15.06 17.76
N PHE A 61 -4.20 -16.31 17.88
CA PHE A 61 -4.66 -16.87 19.16
C PHE A 61 -3.49 -17.08 20.11
N GLU A 62 -2.36 -17.60 19.63
CA GLU A 62 -1.16 -17.72 20.44
C GLU A 62 -0.68 -16.35 20.95
N PHE A 63 -0.68 -15.33 20.09
CA PHE A 63 -0.35 -13.95 20.45
C PHE A 63 -1.25 -13.41 21.56
N ASN A 64 -2.56 -13.59 21.44
CA ASN A 64 -3.53 -13.17 22.45
C ASN A 64 -3.27 -13.88 23.78
N TYR A 65 -3.01 -15.19 23.73
CA TYR A 65 -2.73 -16.01 24.90
C TYR A 65 -1.43 -15.59 25.60
N LYS A 66 -0.32 -15.38 24.87
CA LYS A 66 0.97 -15.00 25.47
C LYS A 66 1.00 -13.56 25.99
N PHE A 67 0.27 -12.62 25.37
CA PHE A 67 0.40 -11.19 25.67
C PHE A 67 -0.83 -10.51 26.29
N ASN A 68 -1.93 -11.25 26.55
CA ASN A 68 -3.18 -10.71 27.11
C ASN A 68 -3.63 -9.42 26.40
N ASN A 69 -3.51 -9.36 25.07
CA ASN A 69 -3.86 -8.17 24.31
C ASN A 69 -5.27 -8.30 23.70
N PRO A 70 -6.32 -7.74 24.32
CA PRO A 70 -7.70 -7.85 23.84
C PRO A 70 -7.96 -7.13 22.49
N ASN A 71 -6.94 -6.55 21.85
CA ASN A 71 -7.09 -5.85 20.58
C ASN A 71 -7.00 -6.77 19.34
N TYR A 72 -6.49 -8.01 19.44
CA TYR A 72 -6.58 -8.98 18.32
C TYR A 72 -7.80 -9.88 18.39
N SER A 73 -8.55 -9.86 19.48
CA SER A 73 -10.00 -10.04 19.40
C SER A 73 -10.58 -8.82 18.70
N SER A 74 -10.45 -8.75 17.37
CA SER A 74 -11.20 -7.76 16.60
C SER A 74 -12.67 -7.90 17.00
N PRO A 75 -13.37 -6.80 17.33
CA PRO A 75 -14.81 -6.77 17.61
C PRO A 75 -15.69 -7.25 16.44
N SER A 76 -15.12 -7.63 15.29
CA SER A 76 -15.85 -8.34 14.22
C SER A 76 -15.99 -9.85 14.52
N MET A 77 -15.21 -10.33 15.48
CA MET A 77 -15.40 -11.58 16.21
C MET A 77 -16.20 -11.36 17.50
N GLY A 78 -16.90 -10.24 17.62
CA GLY A 78 -17.92 -9.99 18.66
C GLY A 78 -19.18 -10.86 18.53
N TYR A 79 -19.22 -11.78 17.58
CA TYR A 79 -20.26 -12.83 17.47
C TYR A 79 -19.73 -14.27 17.38
N ALA A 80 -18.42 -14.46 17.17
CA ALA A 80 -17.80 -15.78 17.29
C ALA A 80 -17.02 -15.79 18.60
N TYR A 81 -17.78 -15.73 19.71
CA TYR A 81 -17.31 -16.25 20.98
C TYR A 81 -16.60 -17.58 20.72
N ILE A 82 -15.33 -17.65 21.09
CA ILE A 82 -14.83 -18.70 21.99
C ILE A 82 -15.49 -20.06 21.72
N ASN A 83 -14.74 -20.97 21.09
CA ASN A 83 -14.99 -22.42 20.96
C ASN A 83 -15.74 -22.92 19.69
N GLU A 84 -15.01 -23.74 18.94
CA GLU A 84 -15.43 -24.91 18.14
C GLU A 84 -16.05 -24.78 16.74
N ASN A 85 -16.45 -23.60 16.23
CA ASN A 85 -17.13 -23.53 14.92
C ASN A 85 -16.57 -22.50 13.92
N ILE A 86 -15.24 -22.39 13.77
CA ILE A 86 -14.65 -21.65 12.64
C ILE A 86 -14.59 -22.59 11.43
N HIS A 87 -15.43 -22.34 10.44
CA HIS A 87 -15.40 -23.09 9.20
C HIS A 87 -14.38 -22.50 8.22
N PHE A 88 -13.68 -23.37 7.51
CA PHE A 88 -12.74 -22.97 6.48
C PHE A 88 -13.11 -23.58 5.14
N GLU A 89 -12.88 -22.83 4.08
CA GLU A 89 -13.08 -23.28 2.70
C GLU A 89 -11.94 -22.78 1.81
N LYS A 90 -11.53 -23.57 0.82
CA LYS A 90 -10.40 -23.22 -0.05
C LYS A 90 -10.85 -22.25 -1.14
N ASN A 91 -9.94 -21.35 -1.54
CA ASN A 91 -10.12 -20.46 -2.69
C ASN A 91 -11.37 -19.58 -2.64
N ILE A 92 -11.77 -19.08 -1.47
CA ILE A 92 -12.96 -18.21 -1.34
C ILE A 92 -12.63 -16.73 -1.14
N CYS A 93 -11.39 -16.38 -0.78
CA CYS A 93 -11.02 -14.97 -0.57
C CYS A 93 -10.63 -14.24 -1.85
N HIS A 94 -10.50 -12.92 -1.74
CA HIS A 94 -10.10 -12.04 -2.83
C HIS A 94 -8.76 -12.42 -3.44
N VAL A 95 -7.73 -12.68 -2.62
CA VAL A 95 -6.37 -13.03 -3.09
C VAL A 95 -6.38 -14.34 -3.90
N CYS A 96 -7.03 -15.40 -3.39
CA CYS A 96 -7.09 -16.69 -4.08
C CYS A 96 -7.84 -16.63 -5.42
N ASN A 97 -8.71 -15.64 -5.61
CA ASN A 97 -9.49 -15.45 -6.84
C ASN A 97 -8.96 -14.30 -7.72
N GLY A 98 -7.85 -13.64 -7.33
CA GLY A 98 -7.32 -12.49 -8.08
C GLY A 98 -8.26 -11.29 -8.12
N ILE A 99 -9.11 -11.12 -7.10
CA ILE A 99 -10.09 -10.04 -7.00
C ILE A 99 -9.56 -8.96 -6.05
N ILE A 100 -9.90 -7.71 -6.34
CA ILE A 100 -9.61 -6.58 -5.45
C ILE A 100 -10.80 -6.36 -4.52
N PRO A 101 -10.62 -6.33 -3.19
CA PRO A 101 -11.67 -6.00 -2.22
C PRO A 101 -12.52 -4.78 -2.61
N GLN A 102 -13.84 -4.84 -2.42
CA GLN A 102 -14.75 -3.73 -2.72
C GLN A 102 -14.59 -2.55 -1.76
N LEU A 103 -14.13 -2.79 -0.53
CA LEU A 103 -13.87 -1.77 0.48
C LEU A 103 -12.38 -1.49 0.64
N ARG A 104 -12.05 -0.37 1.30
CA ARG A 104 -10.68 -0.02 1.70
C ARG A 104 -10.40 -0.40 3.15
N TRP A 105 -9.20 -0.89 3.40
CA TRP A 105 -8.70 -1.23 4.74
C TRP A 105 -8.40 0.01 5.59
N CYS A 106 -7.92 1.10 4.98
CA CYS A 106 -7.64 2.35 5.69
C CYS A 106 -7.90 3.59 4.84
N HIS A 107 -7.94 4.75 5.51
CA HIS A 107 -7.90 6.06 4.86
C HIS A 107 -6.59 6.27 4.11
N GLU A 108 -6.62 7.05 3.04
CA GLU A 108 -5.49 7.31 2.15
C GLU A 108 -4.33 8.08 2.80
N MET A 109 -4.57 8.65 3.98
CA MET A 109 -3.54 9.28 4.82
C MET A 109 -2.66 8.24 5.55
N TYR A 110 -3.16 7.01 5.73
CA TYR A 110 -2.49 5.94 6.49
C TYR A 110 -1.85 4.86 5.60
N GLY A 111 -2.07 4.92 4.28
CA GLY A 111 -1.52 3.95 3.34
C GLY A 111 -1.64 4.33 1.87
N GLY A 112 -0.72 3.84 1.04
CA GLY A 112 -0.83 3.88 -0.42
C GLY A 112 -1.97 2.99 -0.93
N ILE A 113 -2.28 3.04 -2.23
CA ILE A 113 -3.43 2.31 -2.81
C ILE A 113 -3.34 0.81 -2.55
N PHE A 114 -2.14 0.22 -2.67
CA PHE A 114 -1.95 -1.21 -2.41
C PHE A 114 -2.38 -1.58 -0.99
N LYS A 115 -1.90 -0.83 0.01
CA LYS A 115 -2.27 -1.04 1.42
C LYS A 115 -3.74 -0.75 1.69
N GLN A 116 -4.34 0.23 1.00
CA GLN A 116 -5.77 0.48 1.10
C GLN A 116 -6.59 -0.71 0.57
N ASN A 117 -6.16 -1.36 -0.50
CA ASN A 117 -6.88 -2.51 -1.06
C ASN A 117 -6.58 -3.83 -0.33
N TYR A 118 -5.34 -4.02 0.14
CA TYR A 118 -4.84 -5.32 0.61
C TYR A 118 -4.35 -5.31 2.06
N GLY A 119 -4.63 -4.26 2.84
CA GLY A 119 -4.17 -4.13 4.22
C GLY A 119 -4.53 -5.30 5.13
N TRP A 120 -5.71 -5.92 4.94
CA TRP A 120 -6.07 -7.17 5.62
C TRP A 120 -5.09 -8.30 5.35
N TYR A 121 -4.64 -8.45 4.10
CA TYR A 121 -3.70 -9.49 3.69
C TYR A 121 -2.26 -9.18 4.09
N ILE A 122 -1.90 -7.89 4.18
CA ILE A 122 -0.63 -7.45 4.78
C ILE A 122 -0.60 -7.80 6.27
N ASN A 123 -1.71 -7.58 6.99
CA ASN A 123 -1.81 -7.99 8.39
C ASN A 123 -1.79 -9.51 8.54
N LYS A 124 -2.48 -10.25 7.66
CA LYS A 124 -2.44 -11.72 7.60
C LYS A 124 -0.99 -12.20 7.48
N GLN A 125 -0.24 -11.70 6.50
CA GLN A 125 1.17 -12.07 6.30
C GLN A 125 2.04 -11.73 7.51
N SER A 126 1.80 -10.59 8.15
CA SER A 126 2.48 -10.20 9.39
C SER A 126 2.27 -11.26 10.48
N LEU A 127 1.03 -11.72 10.68
CA LEU A 127 0.70 -12.74 11.69
C LEU A 127 1.31 -14.11 11.36
N GLU A 128 1.29 -14.52 10.09
CA GLU A 128 1.93 -15.76 9.63
C GLU A 128 3.42 -15.76 9.98
N TRP A 129 4.09 -14.63 9.79
CA TRP A 129 5.49 -14.45 10.18
C TRP A 129 5.70 -14.19 11.68
N GLY A 130 4.73 -14.47 12.54
CA GLY A 130 4.90 -14.24 13.98
C GLY A 130 5.17 -12.77 14.32
N ILE A 131 4.62 -11.82 13.56
CA ILE A 131 4.79 -10.38 13.78
C ILE A 131 3.42 -9.74 13.94
N GLU A 132 3.20 -9.16 15.10
CA GLU A 132 1.95 -8.49 15.39
C GLU A 132 1.78 -7.22 14.51
N PRO A 133 0.65 -7.03 13.80
CA PRO A 133 0.54 -6.00 12.74
C PRO A 133 0.74 -4.52 13.15
N LEU A 134 0.26 -4.10 14.32
CA LEU A 134 0.21 -2.70 14.78
C LEU A 134 1.50 -2.26 15.48
N ASN A 135 1.92 -2.97 16.52
CA ASN A 135 3.07 -2.64 17.37
C ASN A 135 4.33 -3.40 16.97
N LYS A 136 4.24 -4.41 16.10
CA LYS A 136 5.37 -5.28 15.69
C LYS A 136 5.96 -6.05 16.86
N LYS A 137 5.12 -6.42 17.85
CA LYS A 137 5.51 -7.43 18.84
C LYS A 137 5.83 -8.74 18.13
N LEU A 138 6.84 -9.42 18.63
CA LEU A 138 7.48 -10.52 17.92
C LEU A 138 7.21 -11.85 18.63
N PHE A 139 6.77 -12.83 17.87
CA PHE A 139 6.86 -14.25 18.19
C PHE A 139 8.05 -14.83 17.43
N ARG A 140 9.17 -14.92 18.14
CA ARG A 140 10.44 -15.38 17.55
C ARG A 140 10.33 -16.80 16.98
N GLU A 141 9.47 -17.64 17.56
CA GLU A 141 9.23 -19.03 17.15
C GLU A 141 8.70 -19.15 15.72
N HIS A 142 7.86 -18.21 15.27
CA HIS A 142 7.22 -18.23 13.94
C HIS A 142 7.84 -17.22 12.97
N CYS A 143 8.77 -16.39 13.44
CA CYS A 143 9.35 -15.34 12.62
C CYS A 143 10.48 -15.87 11.74
N PRO A 144 10.45 -15.62 10.42
CA PRO A 144 11.56 -15.98 9.55
C PRO A 144 12.89 -15.40 10.03
N GLN A 145 13.96 -16.21 9.94
CA GLN A 145 15.28 -15.82 10.48
C GLN A 145 15.85 -14.56 9.82
N ASP A 146 15.65 -14.41 8.51
CA ASP A 146 16.05 -13.22 7.77
C ASP A 146 15.33 -11.95 8.25
N ILE A 147 14.11 -12.07 8.76
CA ILE A 147 13.40 -10.96 9.40
C ILE A 147 13.91 -10.73 10.81
N LEU A 148 14.16 -11.80 11.58
CA LEU A 148 14.77 -11.70 12.92
C LEU A 148 16.11 -10.96 12.88
N ASP A 149 16.95 -11.22 11.89
CA ASP A 149 18.25 -10.59 11.72
C ASP A 149 18.15 -9.07 11.45
N LEU A 150 16.98 -8.58 11.02
CA LEU A 150 16.72 -7.16 10.81
C LEU A 150 16.20 -6.44 12.06
N ILE A 151 15.87 -7.18 13.13
CA ILE A 151 15.37 -6.65 14.39
C ILE A 151 16.59 -6.32 15.27
N LEU A 152 16.96 -5.04 15.26
CA LEU A 152 18.07 -4.50 16.04
C LEU A 152 17.63 -3.98 17.42
N ILE A 153 16.37 -3.57 17.54
CA ILE A 153 15.75 -3.08 18.77
C ILE A 153 14.62 -4.03 19.12
N ASP A 154 14.66 -4.60 20.32
CA ASP A 154 13.59 -5.46 20.79
C ASP A 154 12.30 -4.63 21.01
N PRO A 155 11.14 -5.07 20.49
CA PRO A 155 9.86 -4.40 20.69
C PRO A 155 9.48 -4.10 22.16
N GLU A 156 10.07 -4.80 23.14
CA GLU A 156 9.83 -4.56 24.56
C GLU A 156 10.75 -3.51 25.20
N GLU A 157 11.84 -3.09 24.54
CA GLU A 157 12.75 -2.06 25.08
C GLU A 157 12.03 -0.72 25.27
N LEU A 158 11.35 -0.23 24.23
CA LEU A 158 10.68 1.08 24.27
C LEU A 158 9.53 1.11 25.31
N PRO A 159 8.60 0.14 25.36
CA PRO A 159 7.61 0.06 26.44
C PRO A 159 8.22 -0.02 27.83
N THR A 160 9.37 -0.69 27.99
CA THR A 160 10.06 -0.79 29.28
C THR A 160 10.58 0.56 29.75
N LEU A 161 11.28 1.31 28.89
CA LEU A 161 11.74 2.66 29.24
C LEU A 161 10.55 3.61 29.48
N CYS A 162 9.49 3.52 28.68
CA CYS A 162 8.27 4.31 28.88
C CYS A 162 7.61 4.01 30.24
N ARG A 163 7.63 2.76 30.71
CA ARG A 163 7.17 2.42 32.07
C ARG A 163 8.12 2.97 33.13
N GLU A 164 9.43 2.91 32.90
CA GLU A 164 10.43 3.42 33.85
C GLU A 164 10.31 4.94 34.07
N ILE A 165 10.15 5.74 33.01
CA ILE A 165 10.09 7.20 33.14
C ILE A 165 8.90 7.68 33.97
N THR A 166 7.77 6.96 33.94
CA THR A 166 6.59 7.31 34.73
C THR A 166 6.86 7.30 36.25
N LYS A 167 7.86 6.53 36.71
CA LYS A 167 8.26 6.48 38.13
C LYS A 167 8.91 7.78 38.61
N TYR A 168 9.44 8.59 37.68
CA TYR A 168 10.15 9.82 37.98
C TYR A 168 9.31 11.07 37.72
N ASN A 169 8.10 10.95 37.16
CA ASN A 169 7.19 12.08 36.93
C ASN A 169 6.75 12.79 38.22
N SER A 170 6.74 12.10 39.36
CA SER A 170 6.34 12.62 40.67
C SER A 170 7.51 12.94 41.59
N ILE A 171 8.73 12.56 41.21
CA ILE A 171 9.95 12.74 42.00
C ILE A 171 10.69 13.97 41.43
N LYS A 172 11.15 14.88 42.29
CA LYS A 172 11.95 16.07 41.87
C LYS A 172 13.34 15.72 41.31
N ASP A 173 13.55 14.49 40.82
CA ASP A 173 14.78 14.05 40.17
C ASP A 173 14.72 14.40 38.68
N HIS A 174 14.86 15.71 38.42
CA HIS A 174 14.68 16.32 37.11
C HIS A 174 15.76 15.84 36.12
N ASP A 175 16.98 15.58 36.59
CA ASP A 175 18.10 15.15 35.73
C ASP A 175 17.87 13.73 35.20
N LYS A 176 17.45 12.79 36.07
CA LYS A 176 17.16 11.42 35.65
C LYS A 176 15.96 11.33 34.71
N TYR A 177 14.94 12.16 34.93
CA TYR A 177 13.81 12.27 34.01
C TYR A 177 14.24 12.69 32.60
N TRP A 178 15.02 13.78 32.49
CA TRP A 178 15.44 14.30 31.19
C TRP A 178 16.40 13.35 30.45
N ASP A 179 17.30 12.67 31.17
CA ASP A 179 18.15 11.65 30.56
C ASP A 179 17.31 10.51 29.94
N LEU A 180 16.39 9.94 30.71
CA LEU A 180 15.53 8.85 30.24
C LEU A 180 14.59 9.31 29.11
N PHE A 181 14.09 10.54 29.17
CA PHE A 181 13.31 11.14 28.10
C PHE A 181 14.10 11.21 26.78
N ASN A 182 15.35 11.67 26.84
CA ASN A 182 16.23 11.72 25.67
C ASN A 182 16.53 10.32 25.11
N GLN A 183 16.74 9.33 25.99
CA GLN A 183 16.90 7.93 25.59
C GLN A 183 15.65 7.39 24.87
N ILE A 184 14.45 7.62 25.43
CA ILE A 184 13.17 7.23 24.82
C ILE A 184 13.00 7.88 23.45
N GLN A 185 13.30 9.17 23.30
CA GLN A 185 13.19 9.84 22.01
C GLN A 185 14.11 9.21 20.96
N LYS A 186 15.38 8.96 21.31
CA LYS A 186 16.36 8.33 20.42
C LYS A 186 15.93 6.90 20.04
N LEU A 187 15.51 6.11 21.02
CA LEU A 187 15.06 4.74 20.83
C LEU A 187 13.82 4.68 19.95
N SER A 188 12.81 5.53 20.24
CA SER A 188 11.57 5.63 19.47
C SER A 188 11.83 5.98 18.00
N LYS A 189 12.76 6.90 17.71
CA LYS A 189 13.14 7.24 16.33
C LYS A 189 13.69 6.03 15.58
N ASN A 190 14.62 5.30 16.20
CA ASN A 190 15.24 4.13 15.59
C ASN A 190 14.25 2.96 15.47
N TYR A 191 13.43 2.73 16.49
CA TYR A 191 12.37 1.73 16.50
C TYR A 191 11.36 1.98 15.36
N ASN A 192 10.94 3.23 15.17
CA ASN A 192 10.05 3.60 14.06
C ASN A 192 10.69 3.35 12.69
N LYS A 193 12.01 3.56 12.53
CA LYS A 193 12.73 3.24 11.30
C LYS A 193 12.73 1.74 11.03
N GLN A 194 13.02 0.92 12.05
CA GLN A 194 12.95 -0.54 11.97
C GLN A 194 11.54 -1.02 11.63
N LYS A 195 10.52 -0.52 12.33
CA LYS A 195 9.10 -0.82 12.08
C LYS A 195 8.69 -0.55 10.64
N ARG A 196 9.12 0.58 10.07
CA ARG A 196 8.87 0.90 8.64
C ARG A 196 9.57 -0.09 7.72
N LYS A 197 10.83 -0.44 7.99
CA LYS A 197 11.59 -1.42 7.19
C LYS A 197 10.88 -2.78 7.16
N ILE A 198 10.50 -3.30 8.33
CA ILE A 198 9.77 -4.58 8.45
C ILE A 198 8.42 -4.50 7.74
N SER A 199 7.68 -3.40 7.92
CA SER A 199 6.38 -3.21 7.24
C SER A 199 6.50 -3.23 5.72
N ASN A 200 7.57 -2.63 5.17
CA ASN A 200 7.82 -2.65 3.73
C ASN A 200 8.15 -4.05 3.21
N ILE A 201 8.88 -4.86 3.98
CA ILE A 201 9.20 -6.24 3.59
C ILE A 201 7.93 -7.08 3.55
N ILE A 202 7.09 -7.00 4.59
CA ILE A 202 5.80 -7.70 4.64
C ILE A 202 4.90 -7.25 3.48
N GLU A 203 4.80 -5.94 3.21
CA GLU A 203 4.01 -5.46 2.06
C GLU A 203 4.56 -6.00 0.73
N ASN A 204 5.88 -6.03 0.56
CA ASN A 204 6.52 -6.55 -0.64
C ASN A 204 6.28 -8.04 -0.86
N GLU A 205 6.22 -8.84 0.20
CA GLU A 205 5.85 -10.25 0.10
C GLU A 205 4.44 -10.40 -0.49
N VAL A 206 3.46 -9.68 0.07
CA VAL A 206 2.08 -9.72 -0.42
C VAL A 206 1.97 -9.19 -1.85
N ARG A 207 2.76 -8.17 -2.20
CA ARG A 207 2.86 -7.68 -3.59
C ARG A 207 3.31 -8.79 -4.52
N GLN A 208 4.37 -9.50 -4.17
CA GLN A 208 4.91 -10.58 -5.01
C GLN A 208 3.94 -11.75 -5.15
N ILE A 209 3.29 -12.17 -4.06
CA ILE A 209 2.23 -13.21 -4.09
C ILE A 209 1.13 -12.82 -5.09
N LEU A 210 0.76 -11.54 -5.13
CA LEU A 210 -0.25 -11.00 -6.03
C LEU A 210 0.28 -10.58 -7.41
N GLY A 211 1.57 -10.82 -7.72
CA GLY A 211 2.17 -10.48 -9.01
C GLY A 211 2.47 -8.99 -9.22
N TYR A 212 2.41 -8.17 -8.17
CA TYR A 212 2.80 -6.76 -8.21
C TYR A 212 4.32 -6.60 -8.03
N LYS A 213 4.87 -5.53 -8.61
CA LYS A 213 6.25 -5.11 -8.34
C LYS A 213 6.43 -4.70 -6.88
N LYS A 214 7.61 -4.96 -6.33
CA LYS A 214 7.98 -4.45 -5.00
C LYS A 214 8.04 -2.93 -4.98
N VAL A 215 7.80 -2.37 -3.81
CA VAL A 215 8.05 -0.97 -3.50
C VAL A 215 9.54 -0.68 -3.76
N GLY A 216 9.82 0.24 -4.68
CA GLY A 216 11.18 0.63 -5.06
C GLY A 216 11.79 -0.09 -6.28
N GLU A 217 11.18 -1.16 -6.79
CA GLU A 217 11.68 -1.90 -7.97
C GLU A 217 11.03 -1.44 -9.30
N ALA A 218 10.15 -0.43 -9.27
CA ALA A 218 9.58 0.12 -10.50
C ALA A 218 10.59 1.07 -11.19
N TRP A 219 11.47 0.52 -12.03
CA TRP A 219 11.97 1.28 -13.18
C TRP A 219 10.78 1.46 -14.12
N VAL A 220 10.29 2.70 -14.24
CA VAL A 220 9.20 3.02 -15.15
C VAL A 220 9.78 3.01 -16.56
N SER A 221 9.25 2.23 -17.49
CA SER A 221 9.50 2.44 -18.91
C SER A 221 8.24 3.06 -19.51
N GLU A 222 8.36 3.75 -20.64
CA GLU A 222 7.21 4.32 -21.37
C GLU A 222 6.10 3.26 -21.58
N THR A 223 6.49 2.03 -21.93
CA THR A 223 5.55 0.90 -22.10
C THR A 223 4.89 0.47 -20.79
N LEU A 224 5.64 0.46 -19.68
CA LEU A 224 5.08 0.13 -18.37
C LEU A 224 4.14 1.22 -17.87
N LEU A 225 4.51 2.50 -18.05
CA LEU A 225 3.70 3.66 -17.69
C LEU A 225 2.38 3.64 -18.46
N TYR A 226 2.43 3.36 -19.76
CA TYR A 226 1.22 3.19 -20.58
C TYR A 226 0.31 2.09 -20.05
N ASN A 227 0.84 0.90 -19.78
CA ASN A 227 0.03 -0.21 -19.28
C ASN A 227 -0.59 0.11 -17.92
N GLN A 228 0.15 0.78 -17.03
CA GLN A 228 -0.39 1.24 -15.74
C GLN A 228 -1.54 2.23 -15.94
N ILE A 229 -1.36 3.25 -16.79
CA ILE A 229 -2.40 4.25 -17.07
C ILE A 229 -3.63 3.60 -17.70
N LYS A 230 -3.45 2.70 -18.67
CA LYS A 230 -4.56 1.97 -19.31
C LYS A 230 -5.35 1.14 -18.30
N ASN A 231 -4.67 0.51 -17.34
CA ASN A 231 -5.32 -0.25 -16.26
C ASN A 231 -6.03 0.64 -15.24
N LEU A 232 -5.50 1.83 -14.96
CA LEU A 232 -6.10 2.79 -14.03
C LEU A 232 -7.30 3.53 -14.62
N PHE A 233 -7.32 3.70 -15.93
CA PHE A 233 -8.36 4.42 -16.67
C PHE A 233 -8.96 3.53 -17.78
N PRO A 234 -9.59 2.39 -17.44
CA PRO A 234 -10.06 1.43 -18.44
C PRO A 234 -11.22 1.97 -19.30
N SER A 235 -11.93 2.99 -18.82
CA SER A 235 -13.01 3.67 -19.54
C SER A 235 -12.54 4.84 -20.41
N CYS A 236 -11.23 5.13 -20.41
CA CYS A 236 -10.66 6.27 -21.12
C CYS A 236 -9.90 5.83 -22.39
N THR A 237 -9.85 6.73 -23.36
CA THR A 237 -9.13 6.58 -24.61
C THR A 237 -7.66 6.96 -24.39
N VAL A 238 -6.84 5.95 -24.10
CA VAL A 238 -5.39 6.11 -23.87
C VAL A 238 -4.61 5.71 -25.13
N ILE A 239 -3.98 6.70 -25.75
CA ILE A 239 -3.22 6.57 -27.01
C ILE A 239 -1.72 6.62 -26.72
N ARG A 240 -0.93 5.74 -27.33
CA ARG A 240 0.55 5.81 -27.32
C ARG A 240 1.07 6.51 -28.56
N HIS A 241 2.26 7.10 -28.45
CA HIS A 241 2.96 7.70 -29.57
C HIS A 241 2.03 8.67 -30.35
N TYR A 242 1.33 9.51 -29.61
CA TYR A 242 0.29 10.37 -30.15
C TYR A 242 0.92 11.51 -30.96
N ARG A 243 0.66 11.52 -32.27
CA ARG A 243 1.22 12.47 -33.25
C ARG A 243 0.13 13.22 -34.03
N PRO A 244 -0.68 14.06 -33.38
CA PRO A 244 -1.67 14.89 -34.06
C PRO A 244 -1.01 15.95 -34.96
N GLN A 245 -1.71 16.39 -36.00
CA GLN A 245 -1.20 17.39 -36.94
C GLN A 245 -0.77 18.71 -36.26
N TYR A 246 -1.49 19.15 -35.23
CA TYR A 246 -1.20 20.40 -34.52
C TYR A 246 0.11 20.36 -33.71
N LEU A 247 0.67 19.18 -33.42
CA LEU A 247 2.00 19.05 -32.80
C LEU A 247 3.15 19.18 -33.81
N ASN A 248 2.85 19.46 -35.08
CA ASN A 248 3.84 19.78 -36.13
C ASN A 248 4.98 18.75 -36.22
N GLY A 249 4.62 17.47 -36.20
CA GLY A 249 5.56 16.35 -36.28
C GLY A 249 6.20 15.92 -34.95
N LEU A 250 5.85 16.56 -33.83
CA LEU A 250 6.21 16.12 -32.48
C LEU A 250 5.24 15.03 -31.98
N GLU A 251 5.74 14.18 -31.08
CA GLU A 251 5.00 13.05 -30.49
C GLU A 251 4.79 13.27 -29.00
N LEU A 252 3.64 12.86 -28.47
CA LEU A 252 3.45 12.60 -27.05
C LEU A 252 3.55 11.11 -26.75
N ASP A 253 4.31 10.73 -25.73
CA ASP A 253 4.50 9.31 -25.37
C ASP A 253 3.15 8.65 -25.08
N ILE A 254 2.32 9.32 -24.25
CA ILE A 254 0.97 8.87 -23.89
C ILE A 254 0.02 10.07 -23.89
N TYR A 255 -1.18 9.88 -24.43
CA TYR A 255 -2.26 10.86 -24.42
C TYR A 255 -3.57 10.25 -23.93
N ILE A 256 -4.29 10.97 -23.08
CA ILE A 256 -5.58 10.57 -22.52
C ILE A 256 -6.63 11.60 -22.94
N ASP A 257 -7.55 11.20 -23.82
CA ASP A 257 -8.46 12.12 -24.49
C ASP A 257 -9.47 12.76 -23.54
N GLU A 258 -10.06 11.98 -22.63
CA GLU A 258 -11.09 12.46 -21.70
C GLU A 258 -10.56 13.50 -20.71
N TYR A 259 -9.24 13.50 -20.48
CA TYR A 259 -8.57 14.46 -19.60
C TYR A 259 -7.81 15.54 -20.38
N GLN A 260 -7.80 15.49 -21.72
CA GLN A 260 -6.97 16.34 -22.58
C GLN A 260 -5.53 16.46 -22.03
N THR A 261 -4.96 15.32 -21.63
CA THR A 261 -3.69 15.27 -20.90
C THR A 261 -2.66 14.44 -21.67
N GLY A 262 -1.52 15.06 -21.98
CA GLY A 262 -0.32 14.43 -22.49
C GLY A 262 0.65 14.08 -21.36
N ILE A 263 1.24 12.90 -21.42
CA ILE A 263 2.22 12.40 -20.44
C ILE A 263 3.51 12.06 -21.18
N GLU A 264 4.61 12.60 -20.67
CA GLU A 264 5.96 12.48 -21.24
C GLU A 264 6.87 11.78 -20.25
N TYR A 265 7.47 10.66 -20.67
CA TYR A 265 8.47 9.94 -19.91
C TYR A 265 9.87 10.50 -20.20
N GLN A 266 10.43 11.17 -19.20
CA GLN A 266 11.69 11.91 -19.30
C GLN A 266 12.85 11.02 -18.86
N GLY A 267 13.54 10.47 -19.85
CA GLY A 267 14.81 9.75 -19.66
C GLY A 267 15.95 10.63 -19.14
N ILE A 268 17.05 9.99 -18.74
CA ILE A 268 18.26 10.66 -18.24
C ILE A 268 18.85 11.70 -19.23
N GLN A 269 18.59 11.54 -20.53
CA GLN A 269 19.00 12.50 -21.56
C GLN A 269 18.35 13.88 -21.45
N HIS A 270 17.25 14.03 -20.70
CA HIS A 270 16.60 15.34 -20.48
C HIS A 270 17.25 16.16 -19.36
N PHE A 271 18.13 15.54 -18.57
CA PHE A 271 18.75 16.20 -17.41
C PHE A 271 20.25 16.44 -17.59
N GLN A 272 20.93 15.65 -18.41
CA GLN A 272 22.36 15.80 -18.64
C GLN A 272 22.79 15.43 -20.06
N PRO A 273 23.85 16.07 -20.58
CA PRO A 273 24.42 15.71 -21.88
C PRO A 273 25.05 14.32 -21.82
N ILE A 274 24.61 13.43 -22.70
CA ILE A 274 25.15 12.07 -22.81
C ILE A 274 25.93 11.96 -24.12
N LYS A 275 27.21 11.59 -24.04
CA LYS A 275 28.11 11.50 -25.21
C LYS A 275 27.54 10.68 -26.37
N HIS A 276 26.87 9.56 -26.07
CA HIS A 276 26.25 8.71 -27.08
C HIS A 276 25.05 9.34 -27.81
N TRP A 277 24.45 10.39 -27.23
CA TRP A 277 23.26 11.08 -27.76
C TRP A 277 23.59 12.49 -28.29
N GLY A 278 24.83 12.73 -28.70
CA GLY A 278 25.27 14.02 -29.27
C GLY A 278 25.75 15.04 -28.24
N GLY A 279 26.00 14.63 -26.99
CA GLY A 279 26.60 15.49 -25.96
C GLY A 279 25.79 16.74 -25.67
N GLU A 280 26.47 17.89 -25.53
CA GLU A 280 25.81 19.18 -25.23
C GLU A 280 24.91 19.67 -26.35
N GLU A 281 25.27 19.43 -27.62
CA GLU A 281 24.45 19.84 -28.76
C GLU A 281 23.15 19.03 -28.84
N GLY A 282 23.23 17.72 -28.58
CA GLY A 282 22.05 16.85 -28.50
C GLY A 282 21.14 17.22 -27.33
N PHE A 283 21.72 17.60 -26.19
CA PHE A 283 20.99 18.10 -25.03
C PHE A 283 20.24 19.39 -25.34
N ARG A 284 20.89 20.38 -25.99
CA ARG A 284 20.24 21.64 -26.37
C ARG A 284 19.07 21.42 -27.35
N LYS A 285 19.26 20.57 -28.36
CA LYS A 285 18.19 20.21 -29.31
C LYS A 285 17.01 19.52 -28.63
N THR A 286 17.25 18.75 -27.56
CA THR A 286 16.19 18.10 -26.77
C THR A 286 15.39 19.14 -26.00
N GLN A 287 16.05 20.09 -25.32
CA GLN A 287 15.39 21.21 -24.63
C GLN A 287 14.56 22.07 -25.60
N GLU A 288 15.12 22.42 -26.76
CA GLU A 288 14.40 23.19 -27.80
C GLU A 288 13.13 22.47 -28.30
N ARG A 289 13.12 21.14 -28.33
CA ARG A 289 11.94 20.34 -28.70
C ARG A 289 10.91 20.28 -27.58
N ASP A 290 11.35 20.11 -26.34
CA ASP A 290 10.49 20.08 -25.15
C ASP A 290 9.76 21.42 -24.98
N ASP A 291 10.45 22.54 -25.18
CA ASP A 291 9.86 23.89 -25.12
C ASP A 291 8.81 24.11 -26.21
N LYS A 292 9.11 23.71 -27.45
CA LYS A 292 8.14 23.78 -28.57
C LYS A 292 6.90 22.94 -28.29
N LYS A 293 7.10 21.72 -27.79
CA LYS A 293 6.01 20.80 -27.43
C LYS A 293 5.11 21.41 -26.36
N LYS A 294 5.71 22.02 -25.33
CA LYS A 294 4.99 22.71 -24.26
C LYS A 294 4.13 23.86 -24.80
N ILE A 295 4.68 24.71 -25.66
CA ILE A 295 3.94 25.83 -26.26
C ILE A 295 2.75 25.33 -27.08
N LEU A 296 2.95 24.31 -27.91
CA LEU A 296 1.89 23.75 -28.77
C LEU A 296 0.78 23.10 -27.94
N CYS A 297 1.11 22.34 -26.90
CA CYS A 297 0.11 21.73 -26.03
C CYS A 297 -0.71 22.79 -25.29
N VAL A 298 -0.08 23.84 -24.76
CA VAL A 298 -0.79 24.94 -24.09
C VAL A 298 -1.77 25.63 -25.04
N LYS A 299 -1.37 25.86 -26.30
CA LYS A 299 -2.24 26.49 -27.31
C LYS A 299 -3.50 25.67 -27.59
N GLU A 300 -3.37 24.35 -27.62
CA GLU A 300 -4.47 23.42 -27.89
C GLU A 300 -5.23 23.00 -26.62
N GLY A 301 -4.93 23.60 -25.45
CA GLY A 301 -5.60 23.28 -24.18
C GLY A 301 -5.21 21.92 -23.59
N ILE A 302 -4.11 21.33 -24.04
CA ILE A 302 -3.60 20.04 -23.57
C ILE A 302 -2.69 20.26 -22.37
N ARG A 303 -2.99 19.58 -21.27
CA ARG A 303 -2.13 19.58 -20.08
C ARG A 303 -0.98 18.59 -20.26
N LEU A 304 0.26 19.05 -20.08
CA LEU A 304 1.46 18.23 -20.13
C LEU A 304 1.92 17.83 -18.72
N ILE A 305 2.13 16.53 -18.51
CA ILE A 305 2.70 15.95 -17.28
C ILE A 305 4.02 15.28 -17.63
N TYR A 306 5.07 15.62 -16.88
CA TYR A 306 6.40 15.02 -17.03
C TYR A 306 6.66 13.98 -15.94
N VAL A 307 7.00 12.76 -16.35
CA VAL A 307 7.37 11.65 -15.48
C VAL A 307 8.85 11.37 -15.65
N SER A 308 9.65 11.61 -14.60
CA SER A 308 11.09 11.37 -14.65
C SER A 308 11.45 9.90 -14.47
N TYR A 309 12.51 9.47 -15.13
CA TYR A 309 13.01 8.09 -15.10
C TYR A 309 13.44 7.59 -13.72
N ASP A 310 13.84 8.50 -12.83
CA ASP A 310 14.29 8.21 -11.46
C ASP A 310 13.13 8.17 -10.46
N LYS A 311 11.89 8.47 -10.91
CA LYS A 311 10.72 8.44 -10.04
C LYS A 311 10.05 7.07 -10.07
N VAL A 312 10.04 6.43 -8.91
CA VAL A 312 9.15 5.30 -8.62
C VAL A 312 7.75 5.86 -8.48
N LEU A 313 6.92 5.69 -9.52
CA LEU A 313 5.53 6.08 -9.49
C LEU A 313 4.66 4.87 -9.12
N ASP A 314 4.01 4.95 -7.96
CA ASP A 314 2.90 4.06 -7.67
C ASP A 314 1.62 4.53 -8.36
N ASP A 315 0.65 3.63 -8.46
CA ASP A 315 -0.62 3.89 -9.15
C ASP A 315 -1.37 5.11 -8.56
N LYS A 316 -1.17 5.41 -7.27
CA LYS A 316 -1.79 6.56 -6.59
C LYS A 316 -1.22 7.87 -7.10
N THR A 317 0.10 7.91 -7.25
CA THR A 317 0.80 9.08 -7.74
C THR A 317 0.41 9.34 -9.19
N ILE A 318 0.34 8.30 -10.04
CA ILE A 318 -0.12 8.42 -11.43
C ILE A 318 -1.57 8.91 -11.50
N TYR A 319 -2.47 8.30 -10.73
CA TYR A 319 -3.88 8.70 -10.70
C TYR A 319 -4.04 10.15 -10.24
N ASN A 320 -3.36 10.56 -9.17
CA ASN A 320 -3.42 11.93 -8.67
C ASN A 320 -2.82 12.94 -9.65
N LEU A 321 -1.72 12.59 -10.33
CA LEU A 321 -1.13 13.44 -11.37
C LEU A 321 -2.14 13.70 -12.51
N ILE A 322 -2.92 12.68 -12.89
CA ILE A 322 -3.89 12.78 -13.98
C ILE A 322 -5.22 13.42 -13.53
N CYS A 323 -5.69 13.16 -12.31
CA CYS A 323 -7.01 13.61 -11.87
C CYS A 323 -7.02 14.99 -11.20
N ASN A 324 -5.93 15.42 -10.57
CA ASN A 324 -5.87 16.74 -9.93
C ASN A 324 -5.60 17.81 -10.98
N LYS A 325 -6.52 18.76 -11.14
CA LYS A 325 -6.38 19.93 -12.04
C LYS A 325 -5.60 21.05 -11.39
#